data_AF-A0A6N7PUX1-F1
#
_entry.id   AF-A0A6N7PUX1-F1
#
_cell.length_a   1.000
_cell.length_b   1.000
_cell.length_c   1.000
_cell.angle_alpha   90.00
_cell.angle_beta   90.00
_cell.angle_gamma   90.00
#
_symmetry.space_group_name_H-M   'P 1'
#
loop_
_entity.id
_entity.type
_entity.pdbx_description
1 polymer ?
#
loop_
_entity_poly.entity_id
_entity_poly.type
_entity_poly.pdbx_seq_one_letter_code
_entity_poly.pdbx_strand_id
1 'polypeptide(L)'
;MPEGVVAGYRADTGLDVMGIKKPVYAVASGWVDYAEAGHTLWTGPRDTPYCVRIELEAPIPYGEREITHIYYAHLSELAHVQPEGTTPRMRIEGGDRIGTSGVANGSWHLHLGFLLDGEVEQSWGTFLLEDEIREVMGDYRKGARLPAQ
;
A
#
# COMPACT_ATOMS: atom_id res chain seq x y z
N MET A 1 -2.14 2.33 -8.08
CA MET A 1 -1.45 2.83 -9.30
C MET A 1 -1.95 2.02 -10.47
N PRO A 2 -2.61 2.62 -11.47
CA PRO A 2 -3.13 1.90 -12.62
C PRO A 2 -2.05 1.68 -13.69
N GLU A 3 -0.78 1.91 -13.37
CA GLU A 3 0.35 1.76 -14.26
C GLU A 3 1.62 1.77 -13.44
N GLY A 4 2.66 1.09 -13.92
CA GLY A 4 3.93 1.00 -13.21
C GLY A 4 4.61 -0.34 -13.47
N VAL A 5 5.83 -0.47 -12.95
CA VAL A 5 6.60 -1.72 -13.05
C VAL A 5 6.70 -2.34 -11.67
N VAL A 6 6.23 -3.58 -11.56
CA VAL A 6 6.31 -4.39 -10.34
C VAL A 6 7.79 -4.64 -10.00
N ALA A 7 8.21 -4.22 -8.81
CA ALA A 7 9.58 -4.27 -8.30
C ALA A 7 9.57 -4.67 -6.81
N GLY A 8 10.71 -4.58 -6.13
CA GLY A 8 10.83 -4.90 -4.71
C GLY A 8 11.88 -5.97 -4.42
N TYR A 9 12.24 -6.07 -3.15
CA TYR A 9 13.17 -7.04 -2.60
C TYR A 9 12.43 -7.95 -1.63
N ARG A 10 12.83 -9.23 -1.54
CA ARG A 10 12.15 -10.21 -0.68
C ARG A 10 12.18 -9.86 0.82
N ALA A 11 13.07 -8.94 1.22
CA ALA A 11 13.17 -8.46 2.59
C ALA A 11 12.22 -7.28 2.89
N ASP A 12 11.55 -6.75 1.88
CA ASP A 12 10.66 -5.60 2.03
C ASP A 12 9.32 -6.07 2.61
N THR A 13 8.71 -5.24 3.45
CA THR A 13 7.38 -5.52 4.05
C THR A 13 6.22 -5.28 3.08
N GLY A 14 6.48 -5.45 1.79
CA GLY A 14 5.54 -5.16 0.73
C GLY A 14 6.12 -5.28 -0.68
N LEU A 15 5.34 -4.79 -1.64
CA LEU A 15 5.63 -4.74 -3.06
C LEU A 15 5.88 -3.31 -3.49
N ASP A 16 6.95 -3.08 -4.25
CA ASP A 16 7.19 -1.78 -4.88
C ASP A 16 6.57 -1.75 -6.28
N VAL A 17 5.87 -0.66 -6.59
CA VAL A 17 5.38 -0.37 -7.93
C VAL A 17 6.07 0.90 -8.41
N MET A 18 6.96 0.78 -9.41
CA MET A 18 7.74 1.90 -9.93
C MET A 18 6.88 2.81 -10.80
N GLY A 19 6.96 4.12 -10.57
CA GLY A 19 6.21 5.10 -11.35
C GLY A 19 6.44 6.54 -10.88
N ILE A 20 6.84 7.43 -11.80
CA ILE A 20 7.09 8.84 -11.51
C ILE A 20 5.77 9.60 -11.42
N LYS A 21 5.47 10.18 -10.24
CA LYS A 21 4.32 11.06 -9.99
C LYS A 21 2.99 10.50 -10.50
N LYS A 22 2.75 9.22 -10.23
CA LYS A 22 1.57 8.51 -10.72
C LYS A 22 0.42 8.62 -9.72
N PRO A 23 -0.83 8.75 -10.17
CA PRO A 23 -1.97 8.67 -9.27
C PRO A 23 -2.04 7.27 -8.63
N VAL A 24 -2.32 7.25 -7.33
CA VAL A 24 -2.51 6.02 -6.55
C VAL A 24 -3.98 5.90 -6.21
N TYR A 25 -4.49 4.68 -6.38
CA TYR A 25 -5.88 4.33 -6.15
C TYR A 25 -5.93 3.15 -5.19
N ALA A 26 -7.00 3.08 -4.40
CA ALA A 26 -7.25 1.98 -3.49
C ALA A 26 -7.43 0.68 -4.26
N VAL A 27 -6.77 -0.38 -3.80
CA VAL A 27 -6.86 -1.73 -4.40
C VAL A 27 -8.19 -2.39 -4.06
N ALA A 28 -8.77 -2.09 -2.90
CA ALA A 28 -10.02 -2.65 -2.42
C ALA A 28 -10.78 -1.64 -1.55
N SER A 29 -12.10 -1.86 -1.39
CA SER A 29 -12.96 -1.03 -0.54
C SER A 29 -12.71 -1.29 0.94
N GLY A 30 -12.87 -0.25 1.75
CA GLY A 30 -12.65 -0.33 3.19
C GLY A 30 -12.77 0.99 3.91
N TRP A 31 -12.26 1.02 5.13
CA TRP A 31 -12.24 2.18 6.00
C TRP A 31 -10.82 2.64 6.22
N VAL A 32 -10.57 3.94 6.03
CA VAL A 32 -9.27 4.54 6.28
C VAL A 32 -9.01 4.52 7.78
N ASP A 33 -7.93 3.88 8.22
CA ASP A 33 -7.43 3.99 9.60
C ASP A 33 -6.72 5.33 9.77
N TYR A 34 -5.79 5.60 8.85
CA TYR A 34 -5.10 6.86 8.70
C TYR A 34 -4.76 7.15 7.24
N ALA A 35 -4.62 8.44 6.96
CA ALA A 35 -4.05 9.03 5.76
C ALA A 35 -3.30 10.30 6.21
N GLU A 36 -2.03 10.14 6.56
CA GLU A 36 -1.19 11.21 7.15
C GLU A 36 0.31 10.92 6.96
N ALA A 37 1.16 11.81 7.48
CA ALA A 37 2.61 11.62 7.42
C ALA A 37 3.09 10.65 8.52
N GLY A 38 4.07 9.80 8.21
CA GLY A 38 4.66 8.84 9.16
C GLY A 38 4.27 7.40 8.85
N HIS A 39 4.26 6.52 9.87
CA HIS A 39 3.71 5.16 9.80
C HIS A 39 4.35 4.17 8.82
N THR A 40 5.61 4.41 8.43
CA THR A 40 6.42 3.43 7.68
C THR A 40 7.75 3.21 8.38
N LEU A 41 8.23 1.96 8.38
CA LEU A 41 9.57 1.59 8.82
C LEU A 41 10.65 2.03 7.82
N TRP A 42 10.22 2.29 6.58
CA TRP A 42 11.08 2.64 5.46
C TRP A 42 11.14 4.17 5.37
N THR A 43 12.02 4.79 6.15
CA THR A 43 12.22 6.25 6.09
C THR A 43 13.69 6.58 5.96
N GLY A 44 14.01 7.43 4.99
CA GLY A 44 15.32 8.00 4.80
C GLY A 44 15.28 9.50 4.48
N PRO A 45 16.44 10.17 4.47
CA PRO A 45 16.52 11.56 4.05
C PRO A 45 15.97 11.72 2.63
N ARG A 46 15.02 12.66 2.47
CA ARG A 46 14.33 13.00 1.19
C ARG A 46 13.23 12.02 0.76
N ASP A 47 12.92 11.02 1.57
CA ASP A 47 11.76 10.18 1.31
C ASP A 47 10.48 10.98 1.55
N THR A 48 9.48 10.74 0.72
CA THR A 48 8.17 11.39 0.86
C THR A 48 7.40 10.74 2.01
N PRO A 49 6.73 11.54 2.87
CA PRO A 49 6.39 11.09 4.21
C PRO A 49 4.99 10.46 4.33
N TYR A 50 4.13 10.60 3.33
CA TYR A 50 2.72 10.29 3.50
C TYR A 50 2.44 8.80 3.31
N CYS A 51 1.58 8.28 4.18
CA CYS A 51 1.12 6.91 4.17
C CYS A 51 -0.40 6.85 4.33
N VAL A 52 -1.00 5.76 3.85
CA VAL A 52 -2.42 5.44 4.03
C VAL A 52 -2.52 3.99 4.47
N ARG A 53 -3.33 3.70 5.49
CA ARG A 53 -3.74 2.32 5.83
C ARG A 53 -5.26 2.21 5.76
N ILE A 54 -5.73 1.16 5.10
CA ILE A 54 -7.15 0.87 4.91
C ILE A 54 -7.43 -0.49 5.57
N GLU A 55 -8.35 -0.53 6.52
CA GLU A 55 -9.00 -1.76 6.98
C GLU A 55 -10.03 -2.18 5.93
N LEU A 56 -9.93 -3.40 5.43
CA LEU A 56 -10.80 -3.90 4.38
C LEU A 56 -12.22 -4.14 4.89
N GLU A 57 -13.21 -3.70 4.12
CA GLU A 57 -14.62 -3.99 4.43
C GLU A 57 -14.92 -5.49 4.35
N ALA A 58 -14.24 -6.18 3.43
CA ALA A 58 -14.25 -7.64 3.30
C ALA A 58 -12.80 -8.14 3.29
N PRO A 59 -12.36 -8.88 4.33
CA PRO A 59 -11.05 -9.51 4.33
C PRO A 59 -10.86 -10.45 3.13
N ILE A 60 -9.63 -10.52 2.60
CA ILE A 60 -9.29 -11.38 1.47
C ILE A 60 -8.66 -12.67 2.01
N PRO A 61 -9.23 -13.85 1.74
CA PRO A 61 -8.66 -15.12 2.19
C PRO A 61 -7.24 -15.35 1.64
N TYR A 62 -6.34 -15.82 2.51
CA TYR A 62 -4.97 -16.19 2.17
C TYR A 62 -4.53 -17.43 2.97
N GLY A 63 -4.77 -18.62 2.40
CA GLY A 63 -4.55 -19.88 3.11
C GLY A 63 -5.47 -20.02 4.32
N GLU A 64 -4.89 -20.21 5.51
CA GLU A 64 -5.61 -20.25 6.79
C GLU A 64 -5.75 -18.87 7.45
N ARG A 65 -5.26 -17.83 6.78
CA ARG A 65 -5.19 -16.45 7.27
C ARG A 65 -6.01 -15.54 6.38
N GLU A 66 -6.17 -14.29 6.79
CA GLU A 66 -6.89 -13.30 6.00
C GLU A 66 -6.08 -12.01 5.91
N ILE A 67 -6.04 -11.43 4.71
CA ILE A 67 -5.59 -10.06 4.52
C ILE A 67 -6.71 -9.15 5.00
N THR A 68 -6.43 -8.36 6.02
CA THR A 68 -7.42 -7.46 6.63
C THR A 68 -7.09 -6.00 6.41
N HIS A 69 -5.83 -5.65 6.12
CA HIS A 69 -5.43 -4.28 5.85
C HIS A 69 -4.51 -4.17 4.64
N ILE A 70 -4.60 -3.03 3.96
CA ILE A 70 -3.66 -2.64 2.91
C ILE A 70 -3.03 -1.31 3.29
N TYR A 71 -1.71 -1.25 3.21
CA TYR A 71 -0.93 -0.06 3.50
C TYR A 71 -0.20 0.46 2.26
N TYR A 72 -0.17 1.77 2.11
CA TYR A 72 0.43 2.51 1.00
C TYR A 72 1.44 3.48 1.57
N ALA A 73 2.69 3.38 1.15
CA ALA A 73 3.79 4.21 1.63
C ALA A 73 4.45 5.04 0.52
N HIS A 74 5.21 6.03 0.97
CA HIS A 74 5.98 6.95 0.13
C HIS A 74 5.09 7.75 -0.81
N LEU A 75 3.94 8.21 -0.33
CA LEU A 75 3.09 9.12 -1.09
C LEU A 75 3.67 10.54 -1.01
N SER A 76 3.68 11.24 -2.14
CA SER A 76 4.05 12.66 -2.19
C SER A 76 2.89 13.61 -1.89
N GLU A 77 1.67 13.11 -2.01
CA GLU A 77 0.42 13.84 -1.82
C GLU A 77 -0.67 12.86 -1.40
N LEU A 78 -1.54 13.29 -0.49
CA LEU A 78 -2.75 12.57 -0.08
C LEU A 78 -3.97 13.19 -0.75
N ALA A 79 -4.88 12.36 -1.27
CA ALA A 79 -6.17 12.83 -1.78
C ALA A 79 -7.08 13.32 -0.65
N HIS A 80 -6.98 12.68 0.51
CA HIS A 80 -7.69 13.02 1.74
C HIS A 80 -6.75 12.87 2.94
N VAL A 81 -6.90 13.74 3.94
CA VAL A 81 -6.15 13.65 5.19
C VAL A 81 -7.09 13.13 6.28
N GLN A 82 -6.65 12.10 6.99
CA GLN A 82 -7.33 11.57 8.16
C GLN A 82 -6.29 11.10 9.18
N PRO A 83 -6.14 11.76 10.33
CA PRO A 83 -5.26 11.26 11.38
C PRO A 83 -5.73 9.92 11.95
N GLU A 84 -4.80 9.10 12.44
CA GLU A 84 -5.14 7.86 13.13
C GLU A 84 -6.09 8.11 14.32
N GLY A 85 -7.08 7.24 14.49
CA GLY A 85 -8.09 7.35 15.55
C GLY A 85 -9.25 8.33 15.27
N THR A 86 -9.30 8.95 14.08
CA THR A 86 -10.40 9.82 13.69
C THR A 86 -11.75 9.08 13.67
N THR A 87 -12.80 9.73 14.20
CA THR A 87 -14.18 9.22 14.18
C THR A 87 -15.14 10.31 13.68
N PRO A 88 -16.02 10.02 12.69
CA PRO A 88 -16.13 8.76 11.94
C PRO A 88 -14.95 8.56 10.99
N ARG A 89 -14.59 7.30 10.73
CA ARG A 89 -13.61 6.94 9.69
C ARG A 89 -14.21 7.17 8.30
N MET A 90 -13.37 7.61 7.37
CA MET A 90 -13.72 7.73 5.96
C MET A 90 -13.81 6.33 5.32
N ARG A 91 -14.88 6.10 4.56
CA ARG A 91 -14.98 4.95 3.67
C ARG A 91 -14.35 5.27 2.32
N ILE A 92 -13.63 4.30 1.76
CA ILE A 92 -13.02 4.35 0.43
C ILE A 92 -13.53 3.15 -0.37
N GLU A 93 -13.84 3.35 -1.64
CA GLU A 93 -14.13 2.28 -2.59
C GLU A 93 -12.87 1.82 -3.32
N GLY A 94 -12.84 0.55 -3.74
CA GLY A 94 -11.84 0.06 -4.67
C GLY A 94 -11.83 0.90 -5.95
N GLY A 95 -10.68 1.46 -6.30
CA GLY A 95 -10.52 2.38 -7.42
C GLY A 95 -10.62 3.87 -7.06
N ASP A 96 -10.95 4.24 -5.82
CA ASP A 96 -10.90 5.65 -5.40
C ASP A 96 -9.46 6.15 -5.33
N ARG A 97 -9.23 7.42 -5.71
CA ARG A 97 -7.91 8.04 -5.63
C ARG A 97 -7.54 8.28 -4.17
N ILE A 98 -6.39 7.77 -3.76
CA ILE A 98 -5.85 7.94 -2.41
C ILE A 98 -4.64 8.89 -2.34
N GLY A 99 -3.96 9.13 -3.47
CA GLY A 99 -2.85 10.07 -3.49
C GLY A 99 -2.03 10.06 -4.77
N THR A 100 -0.78 10.50 -4.65
CA THR A 100 0.24 10.50 -5.70
C THR A 100 1.47 9.75 -5.21
N SER A 101 2.03 8.86 -6.04
CA SER A 101 3.29 8.17 -5.72
C SER A 101 4.39 9.17 -5.45
N GLY A 102 5.33 8.82 -4.60
CA GLY A 102 6.41 9.69 -4.17
C GLY A 102 7.77 9.06 -4.39
N VAL A 103 8.71 9.44 -3.54
CA VAL A 103 10.11 9.04 -3.64
C VAL A 103 10.49 8.33 -2.37
N ALA A 104 11.13 7.17 -2.51
CA ALA A 104 11.92 6.57 -1.45
C ALA A 104 13.17 5.92 -2.02
N ASN A 105 14.25 5.90 -1.23
CA ASN A 105 15.54 5.35 -1.65
C ASN A 105 16.03 5.92 -3.00
N GLY A 106 15.77 7.23 -3.22
CA GLY A 106 16.13 7.93 -4.46
C GLY A 106 15.32 7.57 -5.71
N SER A 107 14.28 6.75 -5.57
CA SER A 107 13.47 6.24 -6.69
C SER A 107 11.99 6.54 -6.53
N TRP A 108 11.32 6.89 -7.64
CA TRP A 108 9.89 7.10 -7.64
C TRP A 108 9.14 5.77 -7.68
N HIS A 109 8.44 5.46 -6.59
CA HIS A 109 7.61 4.27 -6.48
C HIS A 109 6.52 4.46 -5.42
N LEU A 110 5.56 3.55 -5.44
CA LEU A 110 4.67 3.27 -4.33
C LEU A 110 5.18 2.00 -3.66
N HIS A 111 5.24 2.00 -2.33
CA HIS A 111 5.36 0.77 -1.57
C HIS A 111 3.98 0.33 -1.09
N LEU A 112 3.61 -0.91 -1.36
CA LEU A 112 2.29 -1.47 -1.11
C LEU A 112 2.42 -2.72 -0.26
N GLY A 113 1.91 -2.72 0.97
CA GLY A 113 1.93 -3.90 1.83
C GLY A 113 0.53 -4.39 2.22
N PHE A 114 0.45 -5.68 2.49
CA PHE A 114 -0.78 -6.40 2.83
C PHE A 114 -0.58 -6.98 4.23
N LEU A 115 -1.44 -6.61 5.17
CA LEU A 115 -1.33 -7.01 6.57
C LEU A 115 -2.41 -8.04 6.93
N LEU A 116 -2.06 -8.95 7.82
CA LEU A 116 -2.81 -10.16 8.09
C LEU A 116 -3.49 -10.13 9.46
N ASP A 117 -4.69 -10.70 9.53
CA ASP A 117 -5.42 -11.05 10.76
C ASP A 117 -5.64 -9.91 11.77
N GLY A 118 -5.58 -8.66 11.30
CA GLY A 118 -5.79 -7.46 12.12
C GLY A 118 -4.51 -6.89 12.75
N GLU A 119 -3.36 -7.48 12.44
CA GLU A 119 -2.07 -7.06 12.96
C GLU A 119 -1.50 -5.91 12.12
N VAL A 120 -1.34 -4.73 12.73
CA VAL A 120 -0.97 -3.50 11.99
C VAL A 120 0.47 -3.03 12.19
N GLU A 121 1.21 -3.66 13.09
CA GLU A 121 2.57 -3.26 13.53
C GLU A 121 3.70 -3.69 12.57
N GLN A 122 3.39 -4.36 11.46
CA GLN A 122 4.37 -4.90 10.49
C GLN A 122 5.46 -5.77 11.14
N SER A 123 5.09 -6.58 12.14
CA SER A 123 5.98 -7.57 12.75
C SER A 123 6.23 -8.75 11.81
N TRP A 124 7.35 -9.45 11.97
CA TRP A 124 7.64 -10.59 11.09
C TRP A 124 6.53 -11.64 11.13
N GLY A 125 6.01 -11.99 9.96
CA GLY A 125 4.87 -12.90 9.83
C GLY A 125 3.50 -12.24 9.98
N THR A 126 3.37 -10.91 10.07
CA THR A 126 2.06 -10.23 10.09
C THR A 126 1.71 -9.56 8.76
N PHE A 127 2.54 -9.77 7.73
CA PHE A 127 2.37 -9.18 6.41
C PHE A 127 2.80 -10.15 5.33
N LEU A 128 2.34 -9.90 4.11
CA LEU A 128 2.79 -10.61 2.91
C LEU A 128 4.09 -10.03 2.36
N LEU A 129 4.97 -10.93 1.89
CA LEU A 129 6.19 -10.57 1.17
C LEU A 129 5.89 -10.18 -0.28
N GLU A 130 6.90 -9.59 -0.94
CA GLU A 130 6.83 -9.15 -2.33
C GLU A 130 6.23 -10.20 -3.28
N ASP A 131 6.64 -11.46 -3.16
CA ASP A 131 6.21 -12.54 -4.03
C ASP A 131 4.77 -12.99 -3.74
N GLU A 132 4.38 -13.01 -2.48
CA GLU A 132 3.02 -13.34 -2.03
C GLU A 132 2.03 -12.25 -2.46
N ILE A 133 2.40 -10.97 -2.36
CA ILE A 133 1.55 -9.87 -2.86
C ILE A 133 1.37 -9.97 -4.37
N ARG A 134 2.41 -10.33 -5.12
CA ARG A 134 2.30 -10.54 -6.56
C ARG A 134 1.31 -11.65 -6.93
N GLU A 135 1.31 -12.76 -6.18
CA GLU A 135 0.35 -13.85 -6.32
C GLU A 135 -1.08 -13.35 -6.09
N VAL A 136 -1.32 -12.70 -4.95
CA VAL A 136 -2.64 -12.15 -4.58
C VAL A 136 -3.16 -11.13 -5.60
N MET A 137 -2.28 -10.32 -6.18
CA MET A 137 -2.67 -9.31 -7.18
C MET A 137 -2.91 -9.87 -8.58
N GLY A 138 -2.80 -11.18 -8.80
CA GLY A 138 -3.05 -11.83 -10.10
C GLY A 138 -1.80 -12.39 -10.76
N ASP A 139 -0.92 -13.01 -9.97
CA ASP A 139 0.29 -13.71 -10.44
C ASP A 139 1.25 -12.85 -11.26
N TYR A 140 1.40 -11.57 -10.91
CA TYR A 140 2.32 -10.70 -11.63
C TYR A 140 3.77 -11.19 -11.51
N ARG A 141 4.50 -11.17 -12.62
CA ARG A 141 5.95 -11.39 -12.60
C ARG A 141 6.67 -10.13 -12.14
N LYS A 142 7.82 -10.28 -11.47
CA LYS A 142 8.73 -9.15 -11.26
C LYS A 142 9.09 -8.52 -12.61
N GLY A 143 9.03 -7.20 -12.69
CA GLY A 143 9.20 -6.43 -13.93
C GLY A 143 7.97 -6.38 -14.83
N ALA A 144 6.85 -7.01 -14.45
CA ALA A 144 5.60 -6.88 -15.19
C ALA A 144 5.11 -5.43 -15.14
N ARG A 145 4.50 -5.00 -16.24
CA ARG A 145 3.80 -3.72 -16.30
C ARG A 145 2.37 -3.92 -15.86
N LEU A 146 1.92 -3.10 -14.91
CA LEU A 146 0.50 -3.05 -14.56
C LEU A 146 -0.29 -2.46 -15.73
N PRO A 147 -1.50 -2.98 -16.02
CA PRO A 147 -2.32 -2.54 -17.14
C PRO A 147 -2.78 -1.10 -16.91
N ALA A 148 -2.57 -0.24 -17.92
CA ALA A 148 -3.15 1.10 -17.94
C ALA A 148 -4.67 1.01 -17.83
N GLN A 149 -5.26 1.67 -16.83
CA GLN A 149 -6.72 1.86 -16.74
C GLN A 149 -7.18 2.93 -17.72
#